data_AF-U6DCZ5-F1
#
_entry.id   AF-U6DCZ5-F1
#
_cell.length_a   1.000
_cell.length_b   1.000
_cell.length_c   1.000
_cell.angle_alpha   90.00
_cell.angle_beta   90.00
_cell.angle_gamma   90.00
#
_symmetry.space_group_name_H-M   'P 1'
#
loop_
_entity.id
_entity.type
_entity.pdbx_description
1 polymer ?
#
loop_
_entity_poly.entity_id
_entity_poly.type
_entity_poly.pdbx_seq_one_letter_code
_entity_poly.pdbx_strand_id
1 'polypeptide(L)'
;GDVRLLTPEAVEGWSDLVHCPSQRLLDRLVRRYAETKDSGSFLLRNLKDSERMQLLLTLAFNPEPLVLQSFPSDEGWPFAKYLGACGRMVAVNYVGEELWSYFNAPWEKRVDLAWQLMEIAEQLTNNDFEFALYLLDVSFDNFAVGPRDGKVIIVDAENVLVADKRLIRQNKPENWDVWYESKFDDCDKEACLSFSKEILCARATVDHNYYAVCQNLLSRHATWRGTSGGLLHDPPSEIAKDGRLEALLDECANPKKRYGRFQAAKELREYLAQLSNNVR
;
A
#
# COMPACT_ATOMS: atom_id res chain seq x y z
N GLY A 1 16.11 -20.27 26.81
CA GLY A 1 15.93 -21.34 25.81
C GLY A 1 16.15 -20.73 24.46
N ASP A 2 16.95 -21.36 23.59
CA ASP A 2 17.26 -20.84 22.26
C ASP A 2 15.99 -20.54 21.48
N VAL A 3 15.70 -19.26 21.27
CA VAL A 3 14.60 -18.81 20.39
C VAL A 3 15.03 -19.16 18.97
N ARG A 4 14.58 -20.32 18.48
CA ARG A 4 14.94 -20.85 17.16
C ARG A 4 14.23 -20.11 16.01
N LEU A 5 13.08 -19.50 16.30
CA LEU A 5 12.21 -18.80 15.36
C LEU A 5 11.67 -17.52 16.00
N LEU A 6 11.47 -16.48 15.19
CA LEU A 6 10.66 -15.34 15.58
C LEU A 6 9.19 -15.78 15.52
N THR A 7 8.45 -15.68 16.63
CA THR A 7 7.05 -16.15 16.70
C THR A 7 6.07 -14.98 16.77
N PRO A 8 4.83 -15.15 16.28
CA PRO A 8 3.80 -14.11 16.34
C PRO A 8 3.63 -13.50 17.73
N GLU A 9 3.53 -14.34 18.77
CA GLU A 9 3.27 -13.90 20.14
C GLU A 9 4.39 -13.02 20.71
N ALA A 10 5.60 -13.10 20.15
CA ALA A 10 6.73 -12.31 20.60
C ALA A 10 6.68 -10.86 20.09
N VAL A 11 6.07 -10.61 18.93
CA VAL A 11 6.19 -9.33 18.20
C VAL A 11 4.85 -8.69 17.82
N GLU A 12 3.73 -9.36 18.10
CA GLU A 12 2.40 -8.84 17.81
C GLU A 12 2.20 -7.44 18.40
N GLY A 13 1.77 -6.51 17.54
CA GLY A 13 1.48 -5.13 17.91
C GLY A 13 2.70 -4.21 18.07
N TRP A 14 3.93 -4.68 17.81
CA TRP A 14 5.13 -3.84 17.92
C TRP A 14 5.17 -2.70 16.90
N SER A 15 4.64 -2.93 15.70
CA SER A 15 4.51 -1.95 14.62
C SER A 15 3.36 -2.35 13.69
N ASP A 16 3.04 -1.50 12.71
CA ASP A 16 1.97 -1.79 11.73
C ASP A 16 2.25 -3.08 10.94
N LEU A 17 3.52 -3.30 10.55
CA LEU A 17 3.99 -4.48 9.82
C LEU A 17 3.67 -5.79 10.57
N VAL A 18 3.73 -5.78 11.90
CA VAL A 18 3.45 -6.94 12.75
C VAL A 18 2.27 -6.70 13.69
N HIS A 19 1.27 -5.96 13.23
CA HIS A 19 0.03 -5.80 13.99
C HIS A 19 -0.72 -7.14 14.12
N CYS A 20 -0.74 -7.97 13.07
CA CYS A 20 -1.29 -9.32 13.07
C CYS A 20 -0.33 -10.30 12.38
N PRO A 21 0.83 -10.59 13.00
CA PRO A 21 1.89 -11.33 12.35
C PRO A 21 1.48 -12.79 12.13
N SER A 22 1.79 -13.33 10.95
CA SER A 22 1.77 -14.78 10.72
C SER A 22 3.19 -15.34 10.78
N GLN A 23 3.33 -16.62 11.12
CA GLN A 23 4.65 -17.26 11.04
C GLN A 23 5.23 -17.15 9.62
N ARG A 24 4.39 -17.19 8.58
CA ARG A 24 4.81 -17.03 7.17
C ARG A 24 5.40 -15.65 6.89
N LEU A 25 4.83 -14.60 7.48
CA LEU A 25 5.38 -13.24 7.39
C LEU A 25 6.71 -13.14 8.13
N LEU A 26 6.78 -13.65 9.36
CA LEU A 26 8.00 -13.61 10.16
C LEU A 26 9.16 -14.41 9.52
N ASP A 27 8.86 -15.59 8.98
CA ASP A 27 9.83 -16.40 8.24
C ASP A 27 10.33 -15.65 7.00
N ARG A 28 9.44 -14.92 6.31
CA ARG A 28 9.81 -14.09 5.15
C ARG A 28 10.70 -12.93 5.56
N LEU A 29 10.36 -12.22 6.65
CA LEU A 29 11.16 -11.12 7.21
C LEU A 29 12.58 -11.58 7.54
N VAL A 30 12.71 -12.66 8.31
CA VAL A 30 14.03 -13.20 8.70
C VAL A 30 14.80 -13.68 7.46
N ARG A 31 14.14 -14.39 6.54
CA ARG A 31 14.77 -14.90 5.31
C ARG A 31 15.30 -13.79 4.41
N ARG A 32 14.60 -12.66 4.33
CA ARG A 32 14.91 -11.53 3.45
C ARG A 32 15.81 -10.48 4.08
N TYR A 33 16.14 -10.62 5.37
CA TYR A 33 16.99 -9.69 6.09
C TYR A 33 18.41 -9.62 5.48
N ALA A 34 18.67 -8.52 4.78
CA ALA A 34 19.78 -8.35 3.84
C ALA A 34 21.10 -7.97 4.52
N GLU A 35 21.07 -7.58 5.78
CA GLU A 35 22.20 -7.17 6.60
C GLU A 35 23.06 -8.37 7.07
N THR A 36 22.90 -9.52 6.43
CA THR A 36 23.45 -10.81 6.85
C THR A 36 24.19 -11.47 5.69
N LYS A 37 25.26 -12.22 6.00
CA LYS A 37 26.00 -12.99 5.00
C LYS A 37 25.27 -14.26 4.54
N ASP A 38 24.37 -14.78 5.37
CA ASP A 38 23.59 -16.01 5.14
C ASP A 38 22.13 -15.67 4.80
N SER A 39 21.92 -14.73 3.88
CA SER A 39 20.59 -14.42 3.37
C SER A 39 19.94 -15.69 2.78
N GLY A 40 18.69 -15.98 3.17
CA GLY A 40 17.97 -17.19 2.76
C GLY A 40 17.50 -18.12 3.89
N SER A 41 18.07 -18.00 5.10
CA SER A 41 17.62 -18.74 6.29
C SER A 41 16.53 -17.99 7.05
N PHE A 42 15.50 -18.68 7.53
CA PHE A 42 14.45 -18.12 8.40
C PHE A 42 14.74 -18.31 9.89
N LEU A 43 15.87 -18.92 10.25
CA LEU A 43 16.24 -19.21 11.65
C LEU A 43 17.05 -18.07 12.26
N LEU A 44 16.56 -17.47 13.34
CA LEU A 44 17.24 -16.38 14.05
C LEU A 44 18.64 -16.76 14.56
N ARG A 45 18.87 -18.03 14.90
CA ARG A 45 20.18 -18.51 15.37
C ARG A 45 21.31 -18.30 14.37
N ASN A 46 20.99 -18.19 13.07
CA ASN A 46 21.98 -17.96 12.02
C ASN A 46 22.42 -16.49 11.96
N LEU A 47 21.67 -15.60 12.61
CA LEU A 47 22.06 -14.21 12.81
C LEU A 47 23.00 -14.11 14.01
N LYS A 48 23.98 -13.22 13.95
CA LYS A 48 24.75 -12.81 15.13
C LYS A 48 23.85 -12.07 16.11
N ASP A 49 24.22 -12.02 17.39
CA ASP A 49 23.41 -11.33 18.41
C ASP A 49 23.16 -9.85 18.07
N SER A 50 24.15 -9.17 17.48
CA SER A 50 24.01 -7.79 17.00
C SER A 50 23.01 -7.67 15.84
N GLU A 51 23.00 -8.62 14.91
CA GLU A 51 22.09 -8.65 13.75
C GLU A 51 20.65 -8.96 14.21
N ARG A 52 20.48 -9.88 15.18
CA ARG A 52 19.16 -10.14 15.81
C ARG A 52 18.63 -8.90 16.52
N MET A 53 19.48 -8.23 17.31
CA MET A 53 19.09 -7.02 18.02
C MET A 53 18.69 -5.92 17.04
N GLN A 54 19.45 -5.74 15.96
CA GLN A 54 19.14 -4.77 14.92
C GLN A 54 17.80 -5.10 14.24
N LEU A 55 17.57 -6.34 13.81
CA LEU A 55 16.30 -6.77 13.24
C LEU A 55 15.11 -6.46 14.15
N LEU A 56 15.20 -6.81 15.44
CA LEU A 56 14.12 -6.59 16.40
C LEU A 56 13.88 -5.09 16.66
N LEU A 57 14.94 -4.29 16.75
CA LEU A 57 14.83 -2.83 16.91
C LEU A 57 14.23 -2.17 15.66
N THR A 58 14.66 -2.57 14.47
CA THR A 58 14.08 -2.12 13.21
C THR A 58 12.60 -2.48 13.16
N LEU A 59 12.25 -3.73 13.49
CA LEU A 59 10.85 -4.18 13.50
C LEU A 59 9.95 -3.38 14.44
N ALA A 60 10.47 -2.98 15.61
CA ALA A 60 9.71 -2.24 16.61
C ALA A 60 9.62 -0.73 16.34
N PHE A 61 10.66 -0.11 15.76
CA PHE A 61 10.77 1.35 15.72
C PHE A 61 10.82 1.97 14.32
N ASN A 62 11.27 1.22 13.31
CA ASN A 62 11.27 1.67 11.93
C ASN A 62 11.08 0.45 11.00
N PRO A 63 9.83 0.00 10.78
CA PRO A 63 9.56 -1.21 10.01
C PRO A 63 9.79 -1.04 8.51
N GLU A 64 9.89 0.20 8.00
CA GLU A 64 9.99 0.51 6.56
C GLU A 64 11.07 -0.33 5.85
N PRO A 65 12.32 -0.44 6.34
CA PRO A 65 13.36 -1.19 5.64
C PRO A 65 13.02 -2.68 5.55
N LEU A 66 12.29 -3.22 6.53
CA LEU A 66 11.85 -4.61 6.52
C LEU A 66 10.71 -4.84 5.54
N VAL A 67 9.82 -3.85 5.34
CA VAL A 67 8.84 -3.88 4.25
C VAL A 67 9.56 -3.92 2.90
N LEU A 68 10.49 -3.00 2.66
CA LEU A 68 11.23 -2.91 1.39
C LEU A 68 12.04 -4.17 1.08
N GLN A 69 12.66 -4.78 2.09
CA GLN A 69 13.42 -6.03 1.95
C GLN A 69 12.50 -7.24 1.76
N SER A 70 11.38 -7.29 2.48
CA SER A 70 10.44 -8.41 2.42
C SER A 70 9.56 -8.36 1.19
N PHE A 71 9.30 -7.20 0.60
CA PHE A 71 8.47 -7.04 -0.59
C PHE A 71 9.25 -6.24 -1.63
N PRO A 72 10.31 -6.83 -2.21
CA PRO A 72 11.26 -6.09 -3.01
C PRO A 72 10.77 -5.86 -4.43
N SER A 73 11.25 -4.78 -5.06
CA SER A 73 10.86 -4.40 -6.42
C SER A 73 11.34 -5.33 -7.51
N ASP A 74 12.37 -6.15 -7.28
CA ASP A 74 12.80 -7.20 -8.19
C ASP A 74 11.82 -8.39 -8.25
N GLU A 75 10.96 -8.55 -7.24
CA GLU A 75 9.80 -9.44 -7.25
C GLU A 75 8.52 -8.76 -7.77
N GLY A 76 8.64 -7.54 -8.29
CA GLY A 76 7.55 -6.79 -8.90
C GLY A 76 6.72 -5.95 -7.94
N TRP A 77 7.10 -5.86 -6.66
CA TRP A 77 6.41 -4.98 -5.71
C TRP A 77 6.68 -3.49 -6.00
N PRO A 78 5.69 -2.60 -5.80
CA PRO A 78 5.77 -1.20 -6.23
C PRO A 78 6.49 -0.30 -5.21
N PHE A 79 7.55 -0.79 -4.57
CA PHE A 79 8.30 -0.05 -3.56
C PHE A 79 9.66 0.43 -4.08
N ALA A 80 10.19 1.48 -3.45
CA ALA A 80 11.58 1.88 -3.64
C ALA A 80 12.52 0.69 -3.34
N LYS A 81 13.58 0.57 -4.14
CA LYS A 81 14.60 -0.46 -3.98
C LYS A 81 15.48 -0.12 -2.78
N TYR A 82 15.41 -0.97 -1.77
CA TYR A 82 16.37 -0.99 -0.67
C TYR A 82 17.80 -1.25 -1.19
N LEU A 83 18.75 -0.41 -0.78
CA LEU A 83 20.17 -0.52 -1.16
C LEU A 83 21.08 -0.94 0.00
N GLY A 84 20.67 -0.67 1.24
CA GLY A 84 21.44 -1.00 2.43
C GLY A 84 21.09 -0.12 3.63
N ALA A 85 21.63 -0.44 4.79
CA ALA A 85 21.45 0.33 6.01
C ALA A 85 22.75 0.41 6.82
N CYS A 86 22.91 1.52 7.56
CA CYS A 86 24.00 1.72 8.50
C CYS A 86 23.45 2.40 9.77
N GLY A 87 23.38 1.63 10.86
CA GLY A 87 22.71 2.08 12.08
C GLY A 87 21.22 2.33 11.81
N ARG A 88 20.77 3.58 12.03
CA ARG A 88 19.39 4.01 11.77
C ARG A 88 19.19 4.64 10.38
N MET A 89 20.26 4.79 9.60
CA MET A 89 20.18 5.34 8.25
C MET A 89 19.90 4.22 7.26
N VAL A 90 18.97 4.46 6.36
CA VAL A 90 18.54 3.53 5.32
C VAL A 90 18.78 4.20 3.99
N ALA A 91 19.43 3.48 3.07
CA ALA A 91 19.66 3.92 1.71
C ALA A 91 18.66 3.21 0.79
N VAL A 92 17.88 4.00 0.06
CA VAL A 92 16.97 3.55 -0.99
C VAL A 92 17.38 4.20 -2.32
N ASN A 93 17.01 3.60 -3.45
CA ASN A 93 17.28 4.23 -4.72
C ASN A 93 16.44 5.51 -4.89
N TYR A 94 17.01 6.50 -5.56
CA TYR A 94 16.23 7.64 -6.02
C TYR A 94 15.24 7.20 -7.11
N VAL A 95 13.95 7.47 -6.88
CA VAL A 95 12.88 7.18 -7.84
C VAL A 95 12.68 8.35 -8.79
N GLY A 96 12.44 9.56 -8.28
CA GLY A 96 12.09 10.74 -9.07
C GLY A 96 11.38 11.79 -8.23
N GLU A 97 10.59 12.66 -8.88
CA GLU A 97 9.78 13.66 -8.19
C GLU A 97 8.56 13.02 -7.53
N GLU A 98 8.13 13.59 -6.40
CA GLU A 98 6.91 13.24 -5.70
C GLU A 98 5.68 13.41 -6.61
N LEU A 99 4.63 12.64 -6.34
CA LEU A 99 3.39 12.65 -7.13
C LEU A 99 2.76 14.05 -7.17
N TRP A 100 2.95 14.85 -6.10
CA TRP A 100 2.45 16.22 -6.01
C TRP A 100 2.95 17.12 -7.15
N SER A 101 4.19 16.93 -7.63
CA SER A 101 4.74 17.70 -8.75
C SER A 101 3.94 17.54 -10.04
N TYR A 102 3.13 16.48 -10.14
CA TYR A 102 2.29 16.17 -11.30
C TYR A 102 0.83 16.61 -11.12
N PHE A 103 0.48 17.29 -10.02
CA PHE A 103 -0.89 17.72 -9.75
C PHE A 103 -1.46 18.54 -10.91
N ASN A 104 -0.68 19.48 -11.48
CA ASN A 104 -1.08 20.30 -12.63
C ASN A 104 -0.48 19.82 -13.96
N ALA A 105 -0.03 18.55 -14.04
CA ALA A 105 0.47 17.98 -15.29
C ALA A 105 -0.67 17.89 -16.33
N PRO A 106 -0.34 17.73 -17.64
CA PRO A 106 -1.35 17.45 -18.66
C PRO A 106 -2.28 16.32 -18.25
N TRP A 107 -3.57 16.45 -18.60
CA TRP A 107 -4.63 15.51 -18.20
C TRP A 107 -4.26 14.06 -18.49
N GLU A 108 -3.69 13.83 -19.67
CA GLU A 108 -3.17 12.57 -20.17
C GLU A 108 -2.19 11.92 -19.19
N LYS A 109 -1.25 12.71 -18.67
CA LYS A 109 -0.25 12.23 -17.71
C LYS A 109 -0.91 11.91 -16.37
N ARG A 110 -1.84 12.75 -15.91
CA ARG A 110 -2.56 12.52 -14.65
C ARG A 110 -3.42 11.26 -14.68
N VAL A 111 -4.08 10.98 -15.82
CA VAL A 111 -4.83 9.75 -16.05
C VAL A 111 -3.93 8.51 -16.03
N ASP A 112 -2.77 8.56 -16.70
CA ASP A 112 -1.78 7.48 -16.67
C ASP A 112 -1.30 7.20 -15.23
N LEU A 113 -0.99 8.24 -14.45
CA LEU A 113 -0.60 8.11 -13.04
C LEU A 113 -1.74 7.56 -12.17
N ALA A 114 -2.96 8.06 -12.36
CA ALA A 114 -4.15 7.58 -11.64
C ALA A 114 -4.44 6.10 -11.92
N TRP A 115 -4.29 5.66 -13.17
CA TRP A 115 -4.41 4.26 -13.54
C TRP A 115 -3.36 3.42 -12.80
N GLN A 116 -2.09 3.84 -12.81
CA GLN A 116 -1.02 3.13 -12.09
C GLN A 116 -1.28 3.04 -10.58
N LEU A 117 -1.83 4.09 -9.95
CA LEU A 117 -2.21 4.05 -8.53
C LEU A 117 -3.30 3.01 -8.25
N MET A 118 -4.29 2.86 -9.14
CA MET A 118 -5.31 1.81 -9.02
C MET A 118 -4.75 0.40 -9.24
N GLU A 119 -3.76 0.23 -10.13
CA GLU A 119 -3.03 -1.03 -10.28
C GLU A 119 -2.23 -1.38 -9.02
N ILE A 120 -1.57 -0.38 -8.40
CA ILE A 120 -0.87 -0.55 -7.11
C ILE A 120 -1.88 -0.96 -6.03
N ALA A 121 -3.03 -0.28 -5.92
CA ALA A 121 -4.06 -0.63 -4.94
C ALA A 121 -4.58 -2.06 -5.12
N GLU A 122 -4.78 -2.51 -6.37
CA GLU A 122 -5.14 -3.89 -6.68
C GLU A 122 -4.04 -4.86 -6.25
N GLN A 123 -2.80 -4.64 -6.68
CA GLN A 123 -1.67 -5.52 -6.39
C GLN A 123 -1.42 -5.68 -4.88
N LEU A 124 -1.48 -4.58 -4.12
CA LEU A 124 -1.29 -4.61 -2.67
C LEU A 124 -2.45 -5.33 -1.96
N THR A 125 -3.66 -5.31 -2.52
CA THR A 125 -4.86 -5.97 -1.94
C THR A 125 -4.95 -7.45 -2.32
N ASN A 126 -4.63 -7.78 -3.57
CA ASN A 126 -4.74 -9.08 -4.20
C ASN A 126 -3.48 -9.37 -5.02
N ASN A 127 -2.74 -10.38 -4.58
CA ASN A 127 -1.53 -10.85 -5.26
C ASN A 127 -1.34 -12.35 -5.01
N ASP A 128 -0.44 -12.94 -5.79
CA ASP A 128 -0.14 -14.37 -5.76
C ASP A 128 0.51 -14.82 -4.44
N PHE A 129 1.09 -13.89 -3.67
CA PHE A 129 1.63 -14.20 -2.35
C PHE A 129 0.56 -14.27 -1.26
N GLU A 130 -0.69 -13.90 -1.53
CA GLU A 130 -1.78 -13.87 -0.54
C GLU A 130 -1.45 -13.06 0.73
N PHE A 131 -0.61 -12.03 0.61
CA PHE A 131 -0.42 -11.01 1.64
C PHE A 131 -1.15 -9.75 1.20
N ALA A 132 -2.09 -9.25 1.99
CA ALA A 132 -2.61 -7.89 1.77
C ALA A 132 -1.70 -6.90 2.49
N LEU A 133 -1.19 -5.92 1.77
CA LEU A 133 -0.39 -4.82 2.29
C LEU A 133 -1.29 -3.58 2.31
N TYR A 134 -1.78 -3.20 3.48
CA TYR A 134 -2.66 -2.05 3.64
C TYR A 134 -1.84 -0.81 3.94
N LEU A 135 -1.90 0.18 3.06
CA LEU A 135 -1.31 1.50 3.29
C LEU A 135 -2.20 2.27 4.26
N LEU A 136 -1.70 2.55 5.46
CA LEU A 136 -2.47 3.22 6.51
C LEU A 136 -2.30 4.75 6.49
N ASP A 137 -1.30 5.23 5.76
CA ASP A 137 -1.11 6.63 5.42
C ASP A 137 -0.91 6.72 3.90
N VAL A 138 -1.75 7.51 3.24
CA VAL A 138 -1.75 7.65 1.78
C VAL A 138 -1.92 9.13 1.46
N SER A 139 -0.85 9.71 0.96
CA SER A 139 -0.76 11.11 0.53
C SER A 139 0.06 11.21 -0.76
N PHE A 140 0.11 12.40 -1.36
CA PHE A 140 0.91 12.62 -2.57
C PHE A 140 2.42 12.43 -2.34
N ASP A 141 2.91 12.67 -1.13
CA ASP A 141 4.34 12.65 -0.83
C ASP A 141 4.85 11.20 -0.62
N ASN A 142 3.96 10.23 -0.37
CA ASN A 142 4.34 8.81 -0.24
C ASN A 142 4.64 8.13 -1.57
N PHE A 143 4.37 8.79 -2.71
CA PHE A 143 4.57 8.26 -4.05
C PHE A 143 5.50 9.17 -4.86
N ALA A 144 6.32 8.55 -5.72
CA ALA A 144 7.15 9.27 -6.67
C ALA A 144 7.05 8.64 -8.06
N VAL A 145 7.40 9.42 -9.09
CA VAL A 145 7.32 9.01 -10.50
C VAL A 145 8.71 8.86 -11.09
N GLY A 146 9.00 7.68 -11.64
CA GLY A 146 10.25 7.39 -12.32
C GLY A 146 10.45 8.30 -13.55
N PRO A 147 11.56 9.06 -13.65
CA PRO A 147 11.75 10.05 -14.72
C PRO A 147 11.98 9.42 -16.10
N ARG A 148 12.31 8.12 -16.16
CA ARG A 148 12.62 7.41 -17.40
C ARG A 148 11.47 6.55 -17.90
N ASP A 149 10.83 5.81 -17.01
CA ASP A 149 9.76 4.86 -17.33
C ASP A 149 8.36 5.37 -16.95
N GLY A 150 8.28 6.52 -16.28
CA GLY A 150 7.02 7.13 -15.85
C GLY A 150 6.28 6.32 -14.79
N LYS A 151 6.95 5.35 -14.14
CA LYS A 151 6.32 4.44 -13.18
C LYS A 151 6.09 5.09 -11.84
N VAL A 152 4.89 4.92 -11.28
CA VAL A 152 4.57 5.29 -9.91
C VAL A 152 5.16 4.26 -8.97
N ILE A 153 5.89 4.71 -7.95
CA ILE A 153 6.52 3.87 -6.93
C ILE A 153 6.23 4.47 -5.55
N ILE A 154 5.97 3.60 -4.58
CA ILE A 154 5.83 3.95 -3.17
C ILE A 154 7.22 4.20 -2.59
N VAL A 155 7.46 5.41 -2.13
CA VAL A 155 8.75 5.85 -1.54
C VAL A 155 8.72 5.90 -0.03
N ASP A 156 7.53 5.84 0.57
CA ASP A 156 7.32 5.79 2.01
C ASP A 156 6.51 4.54 2.37
N ALA A 157 7.12 3.65 3.15
CA ALA A 157 6.52 2.40 3.62
C ALA A 157 6.51 2.29 5.15
N GLU A 158 6.50 3.43 5.87
CA GLU A 158 6.51 3.45 7.33
C GLU A 158 5.22 2.86 7.94
N ASN A 159 4.06 3.14 7.32
CA ASN A 159 2.74 2.76 7.82
C ASN A 159 2.05 1.70 6.97
N VAL A 160 2.69 0.53 6.82
CA VAL A 160 2.15 -0.62 6.09
C VAL A 160 1.74 -1.73 7.05
N LEU A 161 0.45 -2.06 7.08
CA LEU A 161 -0.06 -3.25 7.77
C LEU A 161 -0.07 -4.44 6.83
N VAL A 162 0.43 -5.59 7.27
CA VAL A 162 0.48 -6.81 6.45
C VAL A 162 -0.43 -7.89 7.04
N ALA A 163 -1.47 -8.25 6.29
CA ALA A 163 -2.40 -9.31 6.64
C ALA A 163 -2.16 -10.56 5.79
N ASP A 164 -1.99 -11.71 6.45
CA ASP A 164 -1.84 -13.00 5.78
C ASP A 164 -3.21 -13.59 5.42
N LYS A 165 -3.69 -13.34 4.19
CA LYS A 165 -5.00 -13.81 3.72
C LYS A 165 -5.09 -15.33 3.72
N ARG A 166 -3.97 -16.04 3.55
CA ARG A 166 -3.93 -17.50 3.63
C ARG A 166 -4.19 -17.95 5.06
N LEU A 167 -3.56 -17.32 6.06
CA LEU A 167 -3.80 -17.63 7.47
C LEU A 167 -5.25 -17.30 7.88
N ILE A 168 -5.79 -16.16 7.43
CA ILE A 168 -7.19 -15.77 7.69
C ILE A 168 -8.15 -16.86 7.20
N ARG A 169 -7.99 -17.34 5.97
CA ARG A 169 -8.84 -18.40 5.39
C ARG A 169 -8.66 -19.76 6.07
N GLN A 170 -7.49 -20.02 6.66
CA GLN A 170 -7.23 -21.24 7.42
C GLN A 170 -7.89 -21.19 8.80
N ASN A 171 -7.70 -20.10 9.53
CA ASN A 171 -8.19 -19.93 10.89
C ASN A 171 -9.69 -19.62 10.93
N LYS A 172 -10.23 -19.00 9.87
CA LYS A 172 -11.63 -18.61 9.74
C LYS A 172 -12.15 -17.87 10.99
N PRO A 173 -11.52 -16.75 11.41
CA PRO A 173 -12.01 -15.96 12.52
C PRO A 173 -13.45 -15.48 12.26
N GLU A 174 -14.12 -14.99 13.29
CA GLU A 174 -15.50 -14.54 13.15
C GLU A 174 -15.66 -13.52 11.99
N ASN A 175 -16.65 -13.74 11.13
CA ASN A 175 -16.94 -12.91 9.96
C ASN A 175 -15.81 -12.81 8.91
N TRP A 176 -14.84 -13.73 8.89
CA TRP A 176 -13.69 -13.69 7.97
C TRP A 176 -14.07 -13.58 6.48
N ASP A 177 -15.22 -14.16 6.10
CA ASP A 177 -15.74 -14.21 4.72
C ASP A 177 -16.69 -13.06 4.39
N VAL A 178 -17.09 -12.27 5.39
CA VAL A 178 -17.93 -11.10 5.19
C VAL A 178 -17.06 -9.94 4.71
N TRP A 179 -17.45 -9.38 3.56
CA TRP A 179 -16.73 -8.27 2.93
C TRP A 179 -16.73 -7.04 3.84
N TYR A 180 -15.59 -6.39 3.91
CA TYR A 180 -15.42 -5.14 4.64
C TYR A 180 -15.19 -3.98 3.67
N GLU A 181 -16.06 -2.99 3.79
CA GLU A 181 -15.99 -1.72 3.06
C GLU A 181 -15.62 -0.63 4.05
N SER A 182 -14.43 -0.04 3.89
CA SER A 182 -13.94 1.04 4.75
C SER A 182 -14.91 2.22 4.76
N LYS A 183 -15.12 2.82 5.93
CA LYS A 183 -16.04 3.96 6.05
C LYS A 183 -15.41 5.19 5.40
N PHE A 184 -16.22 5.95 4.69
CA PHE A 184 -15.80 7.28 4.26
C PHE A 184 -15.58 8.17 5.50
N ASP A 185 -14.48 8.92 5.50
CA ASP A 185 -14.14 9.86 6.56
C ASP A 185 -14.17 11.28 5.98
N ASP A 186 -15.18 12.05 6.38
CA ASP A 186 -15.34 13.46 5.99
C ASP A 186 -14.60 14.33 7.01
N CYS A 187 -13.28 14.34 6.93
CA CYS A 187 -12.45 15.10 7.84
C CYS A 187 -11.96 16.39 7.16
N ASP A 188 -11.83 17.48 7.94
CA ASP A 188 -11.26 18.75 7.48
C ASP A 188 -9.72 18.74 7.40
N LYS A 189 -9.08 17.57 7.36
CA LYS A 189 -7.62 17.39 7.37
C LYS A 189 -7.15 16.74 6.07
N GLU A 190 -5.88 16.95 5.77
CA GLU A 190 -5.20 16.29 4.65
C GLU A 190 -5.00 14.80 4.95
N ALA A 191 -5.10 13.96 3.91
CA ALA A 191 -4.85 12.52 3.95
C ALA A 191 -5.61 11.69 5.01
N CYS A 192 -6.89 11.98 5.27
CA CYS A 192 -7.68 11.18 6.21
C CYS A 192 -8.12 9.83 5.68
N LEU A 193 -8.03 8.81 6.54
CA LEU A 193 -8.51 7.46 6.27
C LEU A 193 -9.20 6.90 7.52
N SER A 194 -10.38 6.30 7.33
CA SER A 194 -11.02 5.48 8.37
C SER A 194 -10.75 3.99 8.16
N PHE A 195 -10.15 3.35 9.16
CA PHE A 195 -9.89 1.91 9.15
C PHE A 195 -9.85 1.31 10.56
N SER A 196 -10.00 -0.01 10.66
CA SER A 196 -9.73 -0.79 11.86
C SER A 196 -8.70 -1.85 11.52
N LYS A 197 -7.55 -1.81 12.21
CA LYS A 197 -6.46 -2.76 12.01
C LYS A 197 -6.92 -4.18 12.34
N GLU A 198 -7.78 -4.33 13.35
CA GLU A 198 -8.37 -5.62 13.74
C GLU A 198 -9.21 -6.21 12.61
N ILE A 199 -10.04 -5.40 11.94
CA ILE A 199 -10.86 -5.87 10.82
C ILE A 199 -9.97 -6.16 9.60
N LEU A 200 -8.99 -5.30 9.30
CA LEU A 200 -8.02 -5.53 8.22
C LEU A 200 -7.27 -6.87 8.39
N CYS A 201 -6.99 -7.25 9.63
CA CYS A 201 -6.33 -8.50 9.99
C CYS A 201 -7.25 -9.73 10.04
N ALA A 202 -8.58 -9.54 10.06
CA ALA A 202 -9.53 -10.63 10.25
C ALA A 202 -10.34 -10.98 9.00
N ARG A 203 -10.41 -10.10 8.00
CA ARG A 203 -11.26 -10.27 6.81
C ARG A 203 -10.47 -10.69 5.58
N ALA A 204 -11.02 -11.62 4.81
CA ALA A 204 -10.40 -12.07 3.57
C ALA A 204 -10.62 -11.10 2.40
N THR A 205 -11.69 -10.31 2.43
CA THR A 205 -12.06 -9.35 1.38
C THR A 205 -12.29 -7.97 1.97
N VAL A 206 -11.38 -7.04 1.65
CA VAL A 206 -11.31 -5.67 2.18
C VAL A 206 -10.94 -4.73 1.02
N ASP A 207 -11.52 -3.54 0.99
CA ASP A 207 -11.30 -2.53 -0.05
C ASP A 207 -10.36 -1.38 0.33
N HIS A 208 -9.69 -1.48 1.48
CA HIS A 208 -8.97 -0.36 2.11
C HIS A 208 -7.99 0.37 1.18
N ASN A 209 -7.21 -0.34 0.36
CA ASN A 209 -6.28 0.32 -0.56
C ASN A 209 -7.00 1.08 -1.69
N TYR A 210 -8.12 0.56 -2.20
CA TYR A 210 -8.94 1.30 -3.17
C TYR A 210 -9.55 2.54 -2.53
N TYR A 211 -10.08 2.37 -1.31
CA TYR A 211 -10.60 3.47 -0.50
C TYR A 211 -9.55 4.56 -0.31
N ALA A 212 -8.35 4.19 0.10
CA ALA A 212 -7.28 5.14 0.38
C ALA A 212 -6.82 5.90 -0.86
N VAL A 213 -6.62 5.21 -1.99
CA VAL A 213 -6.27 5.85 -3.25
C VAL A 213 -7.39 6.74 -3.77
N CYS A 214 -8.64 6.25 -3.79
CA CYS A 214 -9.77 7.03 -4.30
C CYS A 214 -10.06 8.26 -3.43
N GLN A 215 -10.05 8.12 -2.10
CA GLN A 215 -10.30 9.25 -1.20
C GLN A 215 -9.16 10.27 -1.24
N ASN A 216 -7.90 9.84 -1.06
CA ASN A 216 -6.81 10.79 -0.81
C ASN A 216 -6.05 11.26 -2.06
N LEU A 217 -6.15 10.55 -3.18
CA LEU A 217 -5.35 10.87 -4.37
C LEU A 217 -6.18 11.18 -5.61
N LEU A 218 -7.36 10.60 -5.79
CA LEU A 218 -8.05 10.63 -7.09
C LEU A 218 -9.33 11.46 -7.12
N SER A 219 -10.15 11.39 -6.08
CA SER A 219 -11.47 12.02 -6.06
C SER A 219 -11.43 13.49 -5.65
N ARG A 220 -12.58 14.16 -5.75
CA ARG A 220 -12.76 15.53 -5.26
C ARG A 220 -12.52 15.70 -3.75
N HIS A 221 -12.56 14.60 -2.99
CA HIS A 221 -12.36 14.60 -1.55
C HIS A 221 -10.86 14.68 -1.18
N ALA A 222 -9.96 14.42 -2.14
CA ALA A 222 -8.53 14.52 -1.93
C ALA A 222 -8.14 15.98 -1.69
N THR A 223 -7.60 16.25 -0.51
CA THR A 223 -7.08 17.57 -0.11
C THR A 223 -5.60 17.45 0.23
N TRP A 224 -4.77 18.29 -0.40
CA TRP A 224 -3.33 18.36 -0.16
C TRP A 224 -2.79 19.76 -0.39
N ARG A 225 -1.97 20.26 0.55
CA ARG A 225 -1.34 21.59 0.54
C ARG A 225 -2.34 22.70 0.17
N GLY A 226 -3.53 22.65 0.77
CA GLY A 226 -4.62 23.63 0.56
C GLY A 226 -5.33 23.56 -0.80
N THR A 227 -5.09 22.52 -1.60
CA THR A 227 -5.79 22.27 -2.88
C THR A 227 -6.68 21.04 -2.77
N SER A 228 -7.83 21.05 -3.44
CA SER A 228 -8.77 19.94 -3.51
C SER A 228 -8.91 19.40 -4.94
N GLY A 229 -9.32 18.14 -5.10
CA GLY A 229 -9.70 17.61 -6.43
C GLY A 229 -8.98 16.32 -6.85
N GLY A 230 -7.92 15.95 -6.15
CA GLY A 230 -7.09 14.79 -6.51
C GLY A 230 -6.42 14.94 -7.88
N LEU A 231 -5.80 13.87 -8.39
CA LEU A 231 -5.16 13.86 -9.70
C LEU A 231 -6.14 13.96 -10.86
N LEU A 232 -7.43 13.70 -10.66
CA LEU A 232 -8.43 13.66 -11.73
C LEU A 232 -9.34 14.89 -11.76
N HIS A 233 -8.92 16.00 -11.15
CA HIS A 233 -9.61 17.29 -11.25
C HIS A 233 -9.60 17.86 -12.68
N ASP A 234 -10.59 18.70 -12.97
CA ASP A 234 -10.74 19.44 -14.24
C ASP A 234 -10.54 18.56 -15.50
N PRO A 235 -11.33 17.48 -15.68
CA PRO A 235 -11.28 16.67 -16.89
C PRO A 235 -11.68 17.48 -18.14
N PRO A 236 -11.15 17.13 -19.33
CA PRO A 236 -11.62 17.69 -20.60
C PRO A 236 -13.14 17.53 -20.77
N SER A 237 -13.77 18.47 -21.47
CA SER A 237 -15.23 18.52 -21.63
C SER A 237 -15.84 17.23 -22.16
N GLU A 238 -15.16 16.53 -23.07
CA GLU A 238 -15.63 15.26 -23.63
C GLU A 238 -15.65 14.13 -22.60
N ILE A 239 -14.74 14.16 -21.62
CA ILE A 239 -14.70 13.21 -20.51
C ILE A 239 -15.72 13.60 -19.44
N ALA A 240 -15.93 14.89 -19.20
CA ALA A 240 -16.87 15.38 -18.20
C ALA A 240 -18.35 15.20 -18.62
N LYS A 241 -18.62 15.17 -19.93
CA LYS A 241 -19.97 15.30 -20.51
C LYS A 241 -20.98 14.26 -20.03
N ASP A 242 -20.55 13.02 -19.81
CA ASP A 242 -21.43 11.91 -19.41
C ASP A 242 -21.49 11.72 -17.88
N GLY A 243 -20.66 12.45 -17.12
CA GLY A 243 -20.57 12.33 -15.66
C GLY A 243 -20.05 10.98 -15.17
N ARG A 244 -19.58 10.09 -16.06
CA ARG A 244 -19.18 8.72 -15.72
C ARG A 244 -17.97 8.70 -14.79
N LEU A 245 -16.96 9.52 -15.09
CA LEU A 245 -15.75 9.60 -14.27
C LEU A 245 -16.07 10.07 -12.84
N GLU A 246 -16.88 11.12 -12.72
CA GLU A 246 -17.30 11.64 -11.41
C GLU A 246 -18.09 10.60 -10.63
N ALA A 247 -19.04 9.91 -11.28
CA ALA A 247 -19.83 8.85 -10.63
C ALA A 247 -18.97 7.68 -10.13
N LEU A 248 -17.94 7.28 -10.90
CA LEU A 248 -17.02 6.22 -10.50
C LEU A 248 -16.11 6.66 -9.34
N LEU A 249 -15.61 7.90 -9.36
CA LEU A 249 -14.78 8.44 -8.28
C LEU A 249 -15.56 8.61 -6.99
N ASP A 250 -16.80 9.13 -7.07
CA ASP A 250 -17.69 9.28 -5.93
C ASP A 250 -18.02 7.93 -5.30
N GLU A 251 -18.41 6.93 -6.10
CA GLU A 251 -18.72 5.60 -5.56
C GLU A 251 -17.46 4.88 -5.04
N CYS A 252 -16.29 5.15 -5.63
CA CYS A 252 -15.03 4.59 -5.13
C CYS A 252 -14.59 5.22 -3.81
N ALA A 253 -14.75 6.53 -3.61
CA ALA A 253 -14.36 7.18 -2.36
C ALA A 253 -15.43 7.00 -1.27
N ASN A 254 -16.69 7.29 -1.61
CA ASN A 254 -17.84 7.34 -0.71
C ASN A 254 -19.01 6.52 -1.28
N PRO A 255 -18.97 5.18 -1.15
CA PRO A 255 -19.93 4.28 -1.77
C PRO A 255 -21.35 4.49 -1.22
N LYS A 256 -22.32 4.66 -2.12
CA LYS A 256 -23.75 4.76 -1.77
C LYS A 256 -24.42 3.39 -1.76
N LYS A 257 -23.87 2.44 -2.51
CA LYS A 257 -24.33 1.05 -2.54
C LYS A 257 -23.45 0.23 -1.62
N ARG A 258 -24.07 -0.71 -0.89
CA ARG A 258 -23.32 -1.66 -0.07
C ARG A 258 -22.34 -2.44 -0.95
N TYR A 259 -21.05 -2.40 -0.60
CA TYR A 259 -19.95 -3.00 -1.36
C TYR A 259 -19.76 -2.38 -2.76
N GLY A 260 -20.28 -1.17 -2.96
CA GLY A 260 -20.19 -0.45 -4.22
C GLY A 260 -18.76 -0.11 -4.60
N ARG A 261 -17.88 0.13 -3.61
CA ARG A 261 -16.48 0.50 -3.86
C ARG A 261 -15.73 -0.57 -4.63
N PHE A 262 -15.95 -1.85 -4.34
CA PHE A 262 -15.28 -2.95 -5.03
C PHE A 262 -15.54 -2.93 -6.54
N GLN A 263 -16.80 -2.74 -6.92
CA GLN A 263 -17.18 -2.66 -8.33
C GLN A 263 -16.73 -1.35 -8.96
N ALA A 264 -16.91 -0.22 -8.27
CA ALA A 264 -16.49 1.08 -8.74
C ALA A 264 -14.98 1.17 -8.97
N ALA A 265 -14.16 0.65 -8.06
CA ALA A 265 -12.71 0.61 -8.18
C ALA A 265 -12.27 -0.20 -9.40
N LYS A 266 -12.90 -1.35 -9.66
CA LYS A 266 -12.65 -2.17 -10.85
C LYS A 266 -13.01 -1.42 -12.13
N GLU A 267 -14.22 -0.86 -12.20
CA GLU A 267 -14.69 -0.12 -13.38
C GLU A 267 -13.87 1.15 -13.62
N LEU A 268 -13.47 1.85 -12.56
CA LEU A 268 -12.59 3.01 -12.63
C LEU A 268 -11.23 2.63 -13.20
N ARG A 269 -10.61 1.56 -12.71
CA ARG A 269 -9.31 1.07 -13.22
C ARG A 269 -9.40 0.71 -14.70
N GLU A 270 -10.45 -0.01 -15.12
CA GLU A 270 -10.69 -0.35 -16.53
C GLU A 270 -10.94 0.89 -17.40
N TYR A 271 -11.70 1.87 -16.88
CA TYR A 271 -11.99 3.12 -17.57
C TYR A 271 -10.73 3.97 -17.75
N LEU A 272 -9.92 4.14 -16.70
CA LEU A 272 -8.65 4.87 -16.77
C LEU A 272 -7.65 4.19 -17.72
N ALA A 273 -7.62 2.85 -17.77
CA ALA A 273 -6.80 2.11 -18.72
C ALA A 273 -7.20 2.40 -20.18
N GLN A 274 -8.50 2.47 -20.48
CA GLN A 274 -9.00 2.83 -21.81
C GLN A 274 -8.58 4.25 -22.18
N LEU A 275 -8.72 5.21 -21.26
CA LEU A 275 -8.31 6.59 -21.48
C LEU A 275 -6.79 6.71 -21.69
N SER A 276 -5.98 6.02 -20.90
CA SER A 276 -4.52 6.03 -21.03
C SER A 276 -4.05 5.40 -22.35
N ASN A 277 -4.69 4.31 -22.80
CA ASN A 277 -4.35 3.67 -24.08
C ASN A 277 -4.78 4.48 -25.30
N ASN A 278 -5.87 5.25 -25.23
CA ASN A 278 -6.31 6.11 -26.33
C ASN A 278 -5.41 7.35 -26.54
N VAL A 279 -4.48 7.58 -25.60
CA VAL A 279 -3.60 8.74 -25.55
C VAL A 279 -2.15 8.37 -25.96
N ARG A 280 -1.82 7.08 -26.02
CA ARG A 280 -0.54 6.55 -26.53
C ARG A 280 -0.62 6.26 -28.03
#